data_AF-A0A3N5YE38-F1
#
_entry.id   AF-A0A3N5YE38-F1
#
_cell.length_a   1.000
_cell.length_b   1.000
_cell.length_c   1.000
_cell.angle_alpha   90.00
_cell.angle_beta   90.00
_cell.angle_gamma   90.00
#
_symmetry.space_group_name_H-M   'P 1'
#
loop_
_entity.id
_entity.type
_entity.pdbx_description
1 polymer ?
#
loop_
_entity_poly.entity_id
_entity_poly.type
_entity_poly.pdbx_seq_one_letter_code
_entity_poly.pdbx_strand_id
1 'polypeptide(L)'
;MNITLATVLLLLFALLSSGVWIALSLLATAGISLGIFTQMPVAKIWSQAMWNSLNNWALAALPMFIFLGEMILRTRMSDLLFRGLKPWVQFIPGRLLHTNIIGSAIFAAVSG
;
A
#
# COMPACT_ATOMS: atom_id res chain seq x y z
N MET A 1 -32.70 6.08 12.34
CA MET A 1 -31.54 6.44 11.50
C MET A 1 -31.69 7.90 11.13
N ASN A 2 -30.73 8.78 11.45
CA ASN A 2 -30.82 10.19 11.06
C ASN A 2 -30.83 10.29 9.52
N ILE A 3 -31.64 11.19 8.96
CA ILE A 3 -31.83 11.35 7.50
C ILE A 3 -30.50 11.49 6.76
N THR A 4 -29.55 12.22 7.35
CA THR A 4 -28.18 12.40 6.86
C THR A 4 -27.43 11.08 6.67
N LEU A 5 -27.50 10.17 7.65
CA LEU A 5 -26.83 8.87 7.59
C LEU A 5 -27.45 7.97 6.51
N ALA A 6 -28.78 7.99 6.39
CA ALA A 6 -29.49 7.22 5.37
C ALA A 6 -29.10 7.65 3.95
N THR A 7 -29.02 8.96 3.71
CA THR A 7 -28.59 9.50 2.40
C THR A 7 -27.15 9.17 2.06
N VAL A 8 -26.22 9.23 3.02
CA VAL A 8 -24.80 8.89 2.78
C VAL A 8 -24.63 7.42 2.46
N LEU A 9 -25.30 6.53 3.20
CA LEU A 9 -25.23 5.09 2.97
C LEU A 9 -25.83 4.71 1.60
N LEU A 10 -26.98 5.27 1.24
CA LEU A 10 -27.59 5.02 -0.07
C LEU A 10 -26.67 5.46 -1.22
N LEU A 11 -26.05 6.64 -1.10
CA LEU A 11 -25.09 7.14 -2.09
C LEU A 11 -23.87 6.22 -2.21
N LEU A 12 -23.30 5.79 -1.08
CA LEU A 12 -22.15 4.88 -1.03
C LEU A 12 -22.47 3.55 -1.73
N PHE A 13 -23.59 2.91 -1.37
CA PHE A 13 -23.97 1.62 -1.93
C PHE A 13 -24.35 1.72 -3.41
N ALA A 14 -24.95 2.83 -3.85
CA ALA A 14 -25.22 3.08 -5.26
C ALA A 14 -23.91 3.19 -6.07
N LEU A 15 -22.92 3.93 -5.56
CA LEU A 15 -21.59 4.10 -6.18
C LEU A 15 -20.72 2.84 -6.14
N LEU A 16 -20.89 1.97 -5.13
CA LEU A 16 -20.22 0.67 -5.10
C LEU A 16 -20.88 -0.33 -6.05
N SER A 17 -22.22 -0.29 -6.16
CA SER A 17 -22.99 -1.17 -7.05
C SER A 17 -22.77 -0.85 -8.53
N SER A 18 -22.35 0.36 -8.87
CA SER A 18 -21.99 0.73 -10.25
C SER A 18 -20.64 0.16 -10.72
N GLY A 19 -19.91 -0.57 -9.87
CA GLY A 19 -18.63 -1.21 -10.23
C GLY A 19 -17.45 -0.23 -10.29
N VAL A 20 -17.63 1.00 -9.81
CA VAL A 20 -16.55 2.00 -9.73
C VAL A 20 -15.53 1.59 -8.64
N TRP A 21 -14.27 1.96 -8.85
CA TRP A 21 -13.19 1.68 -7.91
C TRP A 21 -13.49 2.24 -6.52
N ILE A 22 -13.30 1.42 -5.48
CA ILE A 22 -13.73 1.70 -4.09
C ILE A 22 -13.25 3.06 -3.59
N ALA A 23 -12.01 3.44 -3.90
CA ALA A 23 -11.47 4.73 -3.45
C ALA A 23 -12.17 5.92 -4.12
N LEU A 24 -12.51 5.82 -5.41
CA LEU A 24 -13.28 6.87 -6.10
C LEU A 24 -14.70 6.96 -5.54
N SER A 25 -15.33 5.82 -5.25
CA SER A 25 -16.67 5.78 -4.65
C SER A 25 -16.68 6.42 -3.26
N LEU A 26 -15.68 6.16 -2.43
CA LEU A 26 -15.51 6.80 -1.12
C LEU A 26 -15.27 8.30 -1.23
N LEU A 27 -14.37 8.73 -2.13
CA LEU A 27 -14.09 10.15 -2.37
C LEU A 27 -15.33 10.90 -2.87
N ALA A 28 -16.04 10.35 -3.86
CA ALA A 28 -17.25 10.95 -4.40
C ALA A 28 -18.34 11.05 -3.32
N THR A 29 -18.55 9.99 -2.54
CA THR A 29 -19.53 9.99 -1.44
C THR A 29 -19.18 11.04 -0.40
N ALA A 30 -17.91 11.15 0.03
CA ALA A 30 -17.46 12.16 0.98
C ALA A 30 -17.66 13.59 0.44
N GLY A 31 -17.41 13.82 -0.84
CA GLY A 31 -17.55 15.15 -1.46
C GLY A 31 -19.00 15.59 -1.61
N ILE A 32 -19.82 14.71 -2.16
CA ILE A 32 -21.25 14.95 -2.39
C ILE A 32 -21.96 15.16 -1.04
N SER A 33 -21.66 14.34 -0.04
CA SER A 33 -22.27 14.48 1.30
C SER A 33 -21.86 15.77 2.01
N LEU A 34 -20.57 16.16 1.96
CA LEU A 34 -20.11 17.43 2.53
C LEU A 34 -20.76 18.63 1.84
N GLY A 35 -20.93 18.59 0.51
CA GLY A 35 -21.57 19.66 -0.25
C GLY A 35 -23.07 19.82 0.00
N ILE A 36 -23.77 18.72 0.29
CA ILE A 36 -25.22 18.73 0.56
C ILE A 36 -25.51 19.15 2.02
N PHE A 37 -24.71 18.67 2.98
CA PHE A 37 -25.04 18.79 4.40
C PHE A 37 -24.24 19.84 5.16
N THR A 38 -23.21 20.45 4.57
CA THR A 38 -22.34 21.40 5.28
C THR A 38 -22.12 22.68 4.48
N GLN A 39 -22.32 23.84 5.12
CA GLN A 39 -22.02 25.17 4.54
C GLN A 39 -20.54 25.58 4.70
N MET A 40 -19.69 24.66 5.18
CA MET A 40 -18.27 24.92 5.38
C MET A 40 -17.54 24.87 4.03
N PRO A 41 -16.39 25.56 3.88
CA PRO A 41 -15.64 25.57 2.64
C PRO A 41 -15.12 24.15 2.31
N VAL A 42 -15.85 23.44 1.46
CA VAL A 42 -15.55 22.04 1.07
C VAL A 42 -14.12 21.94 0.53
N ALA A 43 -13.69 22.92 -0.29
CA ALA A 43 -12.33 22.98 -0.82
C ALA A 43 -11.24 22.97 0.26
N LYS A 44 -11.47 23.61 1.41
CA LYS A 44 -10.51 23.65 2.53
C LYS A 44 -10.45 22.32 3.28
N ILE A 45 -11.60 21.67 3.45
CA ILE A 45 -11.66 20.35 4.09
C ILE A 45 -10.94 19.31 3.22
N TRP A 46 -11.19 19.36 1.92
CA TRP A 46 -10.54 18.48 0.94
C TRP A 46 -9.03 18.69 0.88
N SER A 47 -8.56 19.95 0.83
CA SER A 47 -7.13 20.23 0.82
C SER A 47 -6.44 19.76 2.10
N GLN A 48 -7.07 19.94 3.26
CA GLN A 48 -6.51 19.49 4.53
C GLN A 48 -6.53 17.95 4.66
N ALA A 49 -7.58 17.27 4.20
CA ALA A 49 -7.66 15.81 4.19
C ALA A 49 -6.61 15.19 3.26
N MET A 50 -6.43 15.76 2.06
CA MET A 50 -5.35 15.34 1.14
C MET A 50 -3.98 15.59 1.75
N TRP A 51 -3.74 16.77 2.33
CA TRP A 51 -2.47 17.09 2.99
C TRP A 51 -2.15 16.11 4.10
N ASN A 52 -3.11 15.78 4.96
CA ASN A 52 -2.93 14.81 6.03
C ASN A 52 -2.66 13.39 5.51
N SER A 53 -3.27 13.02 4.38
CA SER A 53 -3.05 11.70 3.76
C SER A 53 -1.64 11.58 3.16
N LEU A 54 -1.13 12.66 2.58
CA LEU A 54 0.21 12.73 1.99
C LEU A 54 1.31 12.92 3.05
N ASN A 55 1.00 13.63 4.14
CA ASN A 55 1.90 13.84 5.26
C ASN A 55 1.79 12.70 6.29
N ASN A 56 1.82 11.47 5.80
CA ASN A 56 1.78 10.27 6.63
C ASN A 56 3.19 9.70 6.77
N TRP A 57 3.63 9.45 8.01
CA TRP A 57 4.91 8.79 8.31
C TRP A 57 5.07 7.43 7.64
N ALA A 58 3.97 6.71 7.37
CA ALA A 58 4.01 5.47 6.61
C ALA A 58 4.50 5.68 5.17
N LEU A 59 4.23 6.82 4.54
CA LEU A 59 4.73 7.14 3.21
C LEU A 59 6.24 7.41 3.21
N ALA A 60 6.84 7.78 4.34
CA ALA A 60 8.30 7.89 4.47
C ALA A 60 9.00 6.52 4.39
N ALA A 61 8.28 5.41 4.62
CA ALA A 61 8.81 4.07 4.41
C ALA A 61 9.01 3.75 2.91
N LEU A 62 8.21 4.33 2.01
CA LEU A 62 8.32 4.08 0.56
C LEU A 62 9.71 4.49 0.00
N PRO A 63 10.21 5.72 0.22
CA PRO A 63 11.57 6.09 -0.19
C PRO A 63 12.64 5.20 0.42
N MET A 64 12.51 4.85 1.70
CA MET A 64 13.47 4.00 2.39
C MET A 64 13.49 2.58 1.82
N PHE A 65 12.33 2.04 1.42
CA PHE A 65 12.22 0.75 0.75
C PHE A 65 12.87 0.78 -0.63
N ILE A 66 12.64 1.84 -1.42
CA ILE A 66 13.28 2.03 -2.73
C ILE A 66 14.80 2.14 -2.56
N PHE A 67 15.25 2.94 -1.59
CA PHE A 67 16.67 3.14 -1.30
C PHE A 67 17.37 1.84 -0.87
N LEU A 68 16.74 1.06 0.01
CA LEU A 68 17.23 -0.25 0.42
C LEU A 68 17.30 -1.21 -0.78
N GLY A 69 16.27 -1.22 -1.64
CA GLY A 69 16.28 -2.01 -2.87
C GLY A 69 17.44 -1.64 -3.80
N GLU A 70 17.70 -0.35 -3.98
CA GLU A 70 18.82 0.13 -4.79
C GLU A 70 20.19 -0.22 -4.17
N MET A 71 20.33 -0.13 -2.84
CA MET A 71 21.55 -0.55 -2.14
C MET A 71 21.84 -2.04 -2.31
N ILE A 72 20.83 -2.90 -2.13
CA ILE A 72 20.96 -4.36 -2.29
C ILE A 72 21.38 -4.71 -3.73
N LEU A 73 20.77 -4.05 -4.73
CA LEU A 73 21.08 -4.26 -6.14
C LEU A 73 22.50 -3.78 -6.51
N ARG A 74 22.89 -2.58 -6.06
CA ARG A 74 24.22 -2.01 -6.37
C ARG A 74 25.36 -2.76 -5.68
N THR A 75 25.17 -3.23 -4.45
CA THR A 75 26.20 -3.94 -3.67
C THR A 75 26.36 -5.41 -4.09
N ARG A 76 25.55 -5.92 -5.03
CA ARG A 76 25.46 -7.34 -5.39
C ARG A 76 25.26 -8.25 -4.17
N MET A 77 24.64 -7.72 -3.11
CA MET A 77 24.42 -8.46 -1.86
C MET A 77 23.57 -9.71 -2.12
N SER A 78 22.64 -9.65 -3.09
CA SER A 78 21.88 -10.81 -3.56
C SER A 78 22.76 -11.91 -4.14
N ASP A 79 23.73 -11.60 -4.99
CA ASP A 79 24.64 -12.60 -5.58
C ASP A 79 25.54 -13.22 -4.49
N LEU A 80 25.99 -12.43 -3.52
CA LEU A 80 26.73 -12.94 -2.35
C LEU A 80 25.88 -13.87 -1.48
N LEU A 81 24.62 -13.52 -1.23
CA LEU A 81 23.66 -14.36 -0.50
C LEU A 81 23.42 -15.70 -1.20
N PHE A 82 23.15 -15.66 -2.50
CA PHE A 82 22.91 -16.87 -3.30
C PHE A 82 24.16 -17.76 -3.39
N ARG A 83 25.35 -17.18 -3.54
CA ARG A 83 26.62 -17.92 -3.52
C ARG A 83 26.92 -18.54 -2.16
N GLY A 84 26.61 -17.83 -1.06
CA GLY A 84 26.75 -18.34 0.31
C GLY A 84 25.76 -19.45 0.65
N LEU A 85 24.54 -19.39 0.09
CA LEU A 85 23.51 -20.42 0.25
C LEU A 85 23.78 -21.68 -0.58
N LYS A 86 24.44 -21.55 -1.73
CA LYS A 86 24.75 -22.66 -2.63
C LYS A 86 25.36 -23.89 -1.93
N PRO A 87 26.42 -23.78 -1.09
CA PRO A 87 27.00 -24.95 -0.42
C PRO A 87 26.09 -25.61 0.62
N TRP A 88 25.07 -24.91 1.14
CA TRP A 88 24.10 -25.48 2.08
C TRP A 88 22.96 -26.18 1.36
N VAL A 89 22.45 -25.58 0.29
CA VAL A 89 21.29 -26.11 -0.46
C VAL A 89 21.70 -27.18 -1.48
N GLN A 90 22.99 -27.31 -1.82
CA GLN A 90 23.48 -28.33 -2.76
C GLN A 90 23.23 -29.77 -2.29
N PHE A 91 23.03 -30.00 -0.99
CA PHE A 91 22.82 -31.34 -0.42
C PHE A 91 21.36 -31.81 -0.50
N ILE A 92 20.42 -30.94 -0.90
CA ILE A 92 18.98 -31.25 -0.91
C ILE A 92 18.50 -31.51 -2.35
N PRO A 93 17.84 -32.66 -2.64
CA PRO A 93 17.24 -32.91 -3.95
C PRO A 93 16.11 -31.90 -4.21
N GLY A 94 16.26 -31.04 -5.24
CA GLY A 94 15.39 -29.88 -5.51
C GLY A 94 16.11 -28.51 -5.54
N ARG A 95 17.39 -28.48 -5.13
CA ARG A 95 18.43 -27.44 -5.29
C ARG A 95 17.96 -26.01 -5.65
N LEU A 96 17.66 -25.72 -6.91
CA LEU A 96 17.33 -24.36 -7.38
C LEU A 96 16.04 -23.81 -6.75
N LEU A 97 15.05 -24.68 -6.52
CA LEU A 97 13.74 -24.28 -6.00
C LEU A 97 13.83 -23.89 -4.53
N HIS A 98 14.54 -24.68 -3.72
CA HIS A 98 14.79 -24.36 -2.30
C HIS A 98 15.70 -23.14 -2.13
N THR A 99 16.67 -22.93 -3.03
CA THR A 99 17.55 -21.76 -2.96
C THR A 99 16.74 -20.46 -3.15
N ASN A 100 15.75 -20.45 -4.05
CA ASN A 100 14.88 -19.28 -4.24
C ASN A 100 14.01 -19.01 -3.01
N ILE A 101 13.35 -20.04 -2.47
CA ILE A 101 12.48 -19.91 -1.29
C ILE A 101 13.26 -19.39 -0.08
N ILE A 102 14.44 -19.96 0.20
CA ILE A 102 15.29 -19.53 1.32
C ILE A 102 15.84 -18.13 1.06
N GLY A 103 16.24 -17.82 -0.17
CA GLY A 103 16.67 -16.47 -0.57
C GLY A 103 15.58 -15.43 -0.31
N SER A 104 14.35 -15.69 -0.78
CA SER A 104 13.19 -14.82 -0.53
C SER A 104 12.87 -14.70 0.97
N ALA A 105 12.98 -15.77 1.75
CA ALA A 105 12.74 -15.74 3.19
C ALA A 105 13.77 -14.89 3.94
N ILE A 106 15.05 -14.98 3.58
CA ILE A 106 16.11 -14.14 4.19
C ILE A 106 15.93 -12.67 3.77
N PHE A 107 15.59 -12.41 2.51
CA PHE A 107 15.31 -11.05 2.05
C PHE A 107 14.09 -10.44 2.77
N ALA A 108 13.02 -11.22 2.97
CA ALA A 108 11.88 -10.78 3.76
C ALA A 108 12.27 -10.49 5.22
N ALA A 109 13.07 -11.37 5.86
CA ALA A 109 13.51 -11.17 7.25
C ALA A 109 14.42 -9.93 7.44
N VAL A 110 15.22 -9.58 6.44
CA VAL A 110 16.09 -8.38 6.48
C VAL A 110 15.34 -7.11 6.11
N SER A 111 14.35 -7.21 5.22
CA SER A 111 13.60 -6.05 4.72
C SER A 111 12.38 -5.68 5.56
N GLY A 112 11.93 -6.57 6.46
CA GLY A 112 10.71 -6.40 7.25
C GLY A 112 9.47 -6.82 6.49
#